data_AF-A0A8C8XXT8-F1
#
_entry.id   AF-A0A8C8XXT8-F1
#
_cell.length_a   1.000
_cell.length_b   1.000
_cell.length_c   1.000
_cell.angle_alpha   90.00
_cell.angle_beta   90.00
_cell.angle_gamma   90.00
#
_symmetry.space_group_name_H-M   'P 1'
#
loop_
_entity.id
_entity.type
_entity.pdbx_description
1 polymer ?
#
loop_
_entity_poly.entity_id
_entity_poly.type
_entity_poly.pdbx_seq_one_letter_code
_entity_poly.pdbx_strand_id
1 'polypeptide(L)'
;MFPFKNKTTFGAPEWLSQLSIRLWLRSPAMAGGIFAINRHYFHEIGQYDKGMNLWGAENLELSLRIWMCGGQLFVLPCSRVGHISKQRFPNQPEFAEAMTYNSLRLAHVWLDEYKEQFFLRRPGLKSVAYGNISERVELRKRLGCKSFQWYLDNVFPELEASEGSR
;
A
#
# COMPACT_ATOMS: atom_id res chain seq x y z
N MET A 1 35.57 -55.83 10.21
CA MET A 1 35.95 -54.42 10.36
C MET A 1 35.38 -53.68 9.15
N PHE A 2 34.26 -52.98 9.34
CA PHE A 2 33.52 -52.33 8.25
C PHE A 2 34.25 -51.07 7.76
N PRO A 3 34.34 -50.81 6.44
CA PRO A 3 34.89 -49.56 5.94
C PRO A 3 33.87 -48.42 6.15
N PHE A 4 34.31 -47.33 6.76
CA PHE A 4 33.59 -46.06 6.83
C PHE A 4 33.42 -45.50 5.41
N LYS A 5 32.19 -45.54 4.89
CA LYS A 5 31.82 -44.76 3.69
C LYS A 5 31.57 -43.30 4.08
N ASN A 6 32.12 -42.41 3.27
CA ASN A 6 32.03 -40.95 3.36
C ASN A 6 30.62 -40.46 3.69
N LYS A 7 30.55 -39.48 4.60
CA LYS A 7 29.36 -38.70 4.91
C LYS A 7 28.81 -38.08 3.62
N THR A 8 27.70 -38.63 3.13
CA THR A 8 26.78 -37.92 2.26
C THR A 8 26.31 -36.68 3.01
N THR A 9 26.70 -35.50 2.52
CA THR A 9 25.99 -34.26 2.82
C THR A 9 24.57 -34.45 2.35
N PHE A 10 23.63 -34.69 3.27
CA PHE A 10 22.21 -34.56 2.98
C PHE A 10 21.95 -33.08 2.68
N GLY A 11 22.06 -32.71 1.39
CA GLY A 11 21.47 -31.48 0.91
C GLY A 11 19.99 -31.52 1.22
N ALA A 12 19.48 -30.44 1.82
CA ALA A 12 18.06 -30.27 2.04
C ALA A 12 17.32 -30.52 0.71
N PRO A 13 16.26 -31.34 0.69
CA PRO A 13 15.48 -31.59 -0.51
C PRO A 13 14.93 -30.29 -1.13
N GLU A 14 14.81 -30.26 -2.45
CA GLU A 14 14.32 -29.12 -3.26
C GLU A 14 12.90 -28.62 -2.87
N TRP A 15 12.12 -29.45 -2.15
CA TRP A 15 10.83 -29.03 -1.60
C TRP A 15 10.95 -28.15 -0.35
N LEU A 16 12.08 -28.17 0.38
CA LEU A 16 12.35 -27.24 1.48
C LEU A 16 12.68 -25.82 1.01
N SER A 17 13.11 -25.63 -0.25
CA SER A 17 13.27 -24.29 -0.85
C SER A 17 11.95 -23.55 -1.07
N GLN A 18 10.82 -24.26 -1.07
CA GLN A 18 9.50 -23.68 -1.33
C GLN A 18 8.75 -23.25 -0.06
N LEU A 19 9.27 -23.56 1.13
CA LEU A 19 8.71 -23.15 2.42
C LEU A 19 9.66 -22.20 3.15
N SER A 20 10.04 -21.11 2.48
CA SER A 20 10.70 -19.99 3.16
C SER A 20 9.65 -19.19 3.95
N ILE A 21 9.38 -19.61 5.19
CA ILE A 21 8.71 -18.79 6.22
C ILE A 21 9.48 -17.47 6.50
N ARG A 22 10.67 -17.31 5.90
CA ARG A 22 11.56 -16.15 6.00
C ARG A 22 11.54 -15.23 4.78
N LEU A 23 10.71 -15.50 3.76
CA LEU A 23 10.66 -14.65 2.57
C LEU A 23 9.80 -13.42 2.83
N TRP A 24 10.33 -12.25 2.46
CA TRP A 24 9.59 -11.00 2.50
C TRP A 24 8.51 -11.04 1.41
N LEU A 25 7.25 -10.88 1.81
CA LEU A 25 6.12 -10.93 0.88
C LEU A 25 5.82 -9.52 0.39
N ARG A 26 5.88 -9.27 -0.92
CA ARG A 26 5.47 -7.98 -1.47
C ARG A 26 3.98 -7.77 -1.21
N SER A 27 3.62 -6.57 -0.78
CA SER A 27 2.21 -6.19 -0.55
C SER A 27 1.85 -4.94 -1.36
N PRO A 28 0.76 -4.95 -2.13
CA PRO A 28 0.34 -3.78 -2.90
C PRO A 28 -0.03 -2.60 -2.00
N ALA A 29 -0.57 -2.89 -0.81
CA ALA A 29 -0.95 -1.90 0.18
C ALA A 29 -0.61 -2.33 1.61
N MET A 30 -0.41 -1.37 2.49
CA MET A 30 -0.28 -1.58 3.93
C MET A 30 -1.60 -1.33 4.67
N ALA A 31 -1.79 -1.98 5.82
CA ALA A 31 -2.92 -1.72 6.70
C ALA A 31 -2.86 -0.31 7.34
N GLY A 32 -1.66 0.23 7.55
CA GLY A 32 -1.44 1.59 8.05
C GLY A 32 -0.72 1.61 9.39
N GLY A 33 -1.43 1.33 10.49
CA GLY A 33 -0.95 1.63 11.85
C GLY A 33 0.30 0.88 12.35
N ILE A 34 0.83 -0.10 11.62
CA ILE A 34 2.01 -0.88 12.02
C ILE A 34 2.90 -1.08 10.79
N PHE A 35 4.01 -0.35 10.72
CA PHE A 35 5.03 -0.49 9.70
C PHE A 35 6.36 0.09 10.20
N ALA A 36 7.45 -0.23 9.51
CA ALA A 36 8.75 0.39 9.71
C ALA A 36 9.24 0.99 8.39
N ILE A 37 9.80 2.19 8.45
CA ILE A 37 10.33 2.91 7.29
C ILE A 37 11.63 3.63 7.67
N ASN A 38 12.59 3.68 6.75
CA ASN A 38 13.77 4.51 6.96
C ASN A 38 13.36 5.98 7.08
N ARG A 39 13.86 6.68 8.11
CA ARG A 39 13.49 8.06 8.40
C ARG A 39 13.83 9.02 7.26
N HIS A 40 15.03 8.93 6.69
CA HIS A 40 15.46 9.81 5.60
C HIS A 40 14.60 9.58 4.36
N TYR A 41 14.40 8.31 3.99
CA TYR A 41 13.50 7.95 2.90
C TYR A 41 12.07 8.50 3.13
N PHE A 42 11.52 8.37 4.34
CA PHE A 42 10.19 8.91 4.68
C PHE A 42 10.11 10.44 4.50
N HIS A 43 11.17 11.16 4.87
CA HIS A 43 11.25 12.61 4.62
C HIS A 43 11.38 12.93 3.13
N GLU A 44 12.21 12.20 2.38
CA GLU A 44 12.45 12.40 0.94
C GLU A 44 11.19 12.19 0.11
N ILE A 45 10.43 11.13 0.40
CA ILE A 45 9.17 10.89 -0.30
C ILE A 45 8.04 11.82 0.16
N GLY A 46 8.27 12.74 1.11
CA GLY A 46 7.34 13.81 1.45
C GLY A 46 6.42 13.54 2.65
N GLN A 47 6.77 12.61 3.54
CA GLN A 47 6.04 12.28 4.78
C GLN A 47 4.56 11.95 4.52
N TYR A 48 3.64 12.16 5.46
CA TYR A 48 2.20 12.09 5.17
C TYR A 48 1.71 13.37 4.49
N ASP A 49 0.59 13.28 3.77
CA ASP A 49 -0.16 14.45 3.32
C ASP A 49 -0.72 15.21 4.53
N LYS A 50 -0.11 16.35 4.86
CA LYS A 50 -0.51 17.21 5.99
C LYS A 50 -1.91 17.78 5.83
N GLY A 51 -2.48 17.73 4.63
CA GLY A 51 -3.85 18.15 4.39
C GLY A 51 -4.88 17.08 4.78
N MET A 52 -4.50 15.85 5.12
CA MET A 52 -5.44 14.82 5.56
C MET A 52 -5.93 15.08 6.99
N ASN A 53 -7.20 14.77 7.23
CA ASN A 53 -7.89 14.99 8.51
C ASN A 53 -8.08 13.67 9.28
N LEU A 54 -8.03 13.74 10.61
CA LEU A 54 -8.33 12.64 11.53
C LEU A 54 -7.74 11.28 11.11
N TRP A 55 -8.54 10.42 10.49
CA TRP A 55 -8.18 9.06 10.12
C TRP A 55 -8.81 8.64 8.79
N GLY A 56 -8.06 7.89 7.98
CA GLY A 56 -8.55 7.22 6.80
C GLY A 56 -7.75 7.56 5.54
N ALA A 57 -7.56 6.54 4.70
CA ALA A 57 -6.88 6.59 3.40
C ALA A 57 -5.38 6.96 3.41
N GLU A 58 -4.79 7.36 4.54
CA GLU A 58 -3.37 7.68 4.64
C GLU A 58 -2.48 6.46 4.36
N ASN A 59 -2.96 5.28 4.75
CA ASN A 59 -2.28 4.00 4.51
C ASN A 59 -2.23 3.68 3.01
N LEU A 60 -3.30 3.94 2.28
CA LEU A 60 -3.36 3.73 0.83
C LEU A 60 -2.54 4.79 0.09
N GLU A 61 -2.63 6.05 0.49
CA GLU A 61 -1.87 7.15 -0.14
C GLU A 61 -0.37 6.88 -0.06
N LEU A 62 0.11 6.55 1.14
CA LEU A 62 1.52 6.23 1.34
C LEU A 62 1.91 4.95 0.60
N SER A 63 1.02 3.96 0.52
CA SER A 63 1.30 2.71 -0.22
C SER A 63 1.50 2.96 -1.72
N LEU A 64 0.56 3.68 -2.34
CA LEU A 64 0.63 4.04 -3.75
C LEU A 64 1.88 4.86 -4.03
N ARG A 65 2.15 5.87 -3.21
CA ARG A 65 3.35 6.70 -3.34
C ARG A 65 4.63 5.89 -3.25
N ILE A 66 4.76 4.99 -2.26
CA ILE A 66 5.96 4.17 -2.12
C ILE A 66 6.18 3.35 -3.39
N TRP A 67 5.17 2.64 -3.89
CA TRP A 67 5.31 1.82 -5.09
C TRP A 67 5.58 2.64 -6.36
N MET A 68 4.77 3.66 -6.59
CA MET A 68 4.84 4.45 -7.83
C MET A 68 6.10 5.32 -7.88
N CYS A 69 6.71 5.65 -6.75
CA CYS A 69 7.90 6.49 -6.68
C CYS A 69 9.19 5.70 -6.41
N GLY A 70 9.22 4.40 -6.69
CA GLY A 70 10.44 3.59 -6.74
C GLY A 70 10.80 2.82 -5.46
N GLY A 71 9.96 2.89 -4.43
CA GLY A 71 10.07 2.07 -3.23
C GLY A 71 9.33 0.74 -3.35
N GLN A 72 9.29 0.01 -2.24
CA GLN A 72 8.64 -1.31 -2.15
C GLN A 72 8.02 -1.51 -0.77
N LEU A 73 6.93 -2.27 -0.72
CA LEU A 73 6.24 -2.64 0.51
C LEU A 73 6.29 -4.14 0.73
N PHE A 74 6.62 -4.52 1.96
CA PHE A 74 6.73 -5.91 2.36
C PHE A 74 5.98 -6.20 3.65
N VAL A 75 5.36 -7.37 3.70
CA VAL A 75 4.91 -8.02 4.93
C VAL A 75 6.00 -9.00 5.35
N LEU A 76 6.39 -8.94 6.63
CA LEU A 76 7.42 -9.78 7.22
C LEU A 76 6.77 -10.83 8.13
N PRO A 77 6.61 -12.11 7.71
CA PRO A 77 5.92 -13.13 8.52
C PRO A 77 6.57 -13.40 9.89
N CYS A 78 7.87 -13.12 10.02
CA CYS A 78 8.62 -13.26 11.27
C CYS A 78 8.39 -12.11 12.26
N SER A 79 7.91 -10.94 11.82
CA SER A 79 7.61 -9.80 12.69
C SER A 79 6.13 -9.82 13.06
N ARG A 80 5.82 -10.06 14.33
CA ARG A 80 4.45 -10.23 14.81
C ARG A 80 4.12 -9.17 15.83
N VAL A 81 3.11 -8.37 15.54
CA VAL A 81 2.57 -7.35 16.44
C VAL A 81 1.07 -7.56 16.55
N GLY A 82 0.55 -7.74 17.77
CA GLY A 82 -0.87 -7.85 18.00
C GLY A 82 -1.56 -6.49 17.90
N HIS A 83 -2.65 -6.40 17.16
CA HIS A 83 -3.51 -5.22 17.10
C HIS A 83 -4.90 -5.55 17.64
N ILE A 84 -5.34 -4.82 18.66
CA ILE A 84 -6.69 -4.95 19.21
C ILE A 84 -7.62 -4.05 18.40
N SER A 85 -8.36 -4.66 17.47
CA SER A 85 -9.38 -3.95 16.70
C SER A 85 -10.56 -3.60 17.61
N LYS A 86 -10.64 -2.34 18.02
CA LYS A 86 -11.84 -1.81 18.68
C LYS A 86 -12.99 -1.80 17.67
N GLN A 87 -14.23 -2.03 18.14
CA GLN A 87 -15.40 -1.77 17.30
C GLN A 87 -15.35 -0.30 16.85
N ARG A 88 -15.60 -0.06 15.56
CA ARG A 88 -15.71 1.30 15.02
C ARG A 88 -16.68 2.09 15.89
N PHE A 89 -16.28 3.30 16.30
CA PHE A 89 -17.12 4.19 17.09
C PHE A 89 -18.47 4.36 16.38
N PRO A 90 -19.57 3.78 16.90
CA PRO A 90 -20.88 4.02 16.33
C PRO A 90 -21.18 5.51 16.50
N ASN A 91 -21.59 6.18 15.42
CA ASN A 91 -22.10 7.56 15.42
C ASN A 91 -21.09 8.71 15.48
N GLN A 92 -19.92 8.59 14.83
CA GLN A 92 -19.02 9.74 14.65
C GLN A 92 -18.95 10.17 13.16
N PRO A 93 -19.85 11.06 12.70
CA PRO A 93 -19.90 11.50 11.31
C PRO A 93 -18.60 12.15 10.84
N GLU A 94 -17.88 12.81 11.74
CA GLU A 94 -16.57 13.43 11.48
C GLU A 94 -15.54 12.45 10.89
N PHE A 95 -15.55 11.18 11.32
CA PHE A 95 -14.64 10.17 10.76
C PHE A 95 -15.04 9.77 9.34
N ALA A 96 -16.33 9.74 9.03
CA ALA A 96 -16.81 9.44 7.67
C ALA A 96 -16.50 10.60 6.72
N GLU A 97 -16.65 11.84 7.19
CA GLU A 97 -16.27 13.05 6.45
C GLU A 97 -14.77 13.10 6.22
N ALA A 98 -13.96 12.86 7.27
CA ALA A 98 -12.51 12.79 7.15
C ALA A 98 -12.05 11.69 6.18
N MET A 99 -12.61 10.48 6.29
CA MET A 99 -12.32 9.40 5.35
C MET A 99 -12.66 9.80 3.90
N THR A 100 -13.79 10.47 3.68
CA THR A 100 -14.21 10.92 2.34
C THR A 100 -13.25 11.98 1.81
N TYR A 101 -12.93 12.99 2.62
CA TYR A 101 -12.02 14.07 2.28
C TYR A 101 -10.62 13.53 1.95
N ASN A 102 -10.06 12.64 2.79
CA ASN A 102 -8.75 12.04 2.57
C ASN A 102 -8.72 11.13 1.33
N SER A 103 -9.79 10.35 1.11
CA SER A 103 -9.91 9.50 -0.07
C SER A 103 -9.93 10.32 -1.36
N LEU A 104 -10.59 11.49 -1.36
CA LEU A 104 -10.58 12.40 -2.50
C LEU A 104 -9.19 12.98 -2.76
N ARG A 105 -8.47 13.40 -1.71
CA ARG A 105 -7.08 13.87 -1.86
C ARG A 105 -6.20 12.81 -2.50
N LEU A 106 -6.29 11.57 -2.02
CA LEU A 106 -5.60 10.42 -2.61
C LEU A 106 -6.00 10.23 -4.07
N ALA A 107 -7.31 10.16 -4.35
CA ALA A 107 -7.83 9.88 -5.68
C ALA A 107 -7.36 10.89 -6.72
N HIS A 108 -7.42 12.18 -6.39
CA HIS A 108 -7.00 13.25 -7.27
C HIS A 108 -5.48 13.31 -7.51
N VAL A 109 -4.66 12.83 -6.57
CA VAL A 109 -3.20 12.86 -6.69
C VAL A 109 -2.63 11.60 -7.33
N TRP A 110 -3.19 10.42 -7.03
CA TRP A 110 -2.52 9.13 -7.29
C TRP A 110 -3.25 8.19 -8.25
N LEU A 111 -4.55 8.36 -8.50
CA LEU A 111 -5.32 7.41 -9.32
C LEU A 111 -5.43 7.81 -10.80
N ASP A 112 -4.79 8.90 -11.24
CA ASP A 112 -4.82 9.34 -12.64
C ASP A 112 -6.25 9.37 -13.24
N GLU A 113 -6.48 8.74 -14.39
CA GLU A 113 -7.80 8.54 -15.00
C GLU A 113 -8.70 7.53 -14.26
N TYR A 114 -8.11 6.60 -13.50
CA TYR A 114 -8.84 5.56 -12.76
C TYR A 114 -9.66 6.11 -11.59
N LYS A 115 -9.44 7.36 -11.18
CA LYS A 115 -10.35 8.04 -10.24
C LYS A 115 -11.79 8.10 -10.77
N GLU A 116 -12.02 8.02 -12.08
CA GLU A 116 -13.38 7.94 -12.62
C GLU A 116 -14.10 6.67 -12.17
N GLN A 117 -13.40 5.53 -12.04
CA GLN A 117 -13.98 4.30 -11.49
C GLN A 117 -14.37 4.46 -10.01
N PHE A 118 -13.54 5.18 -9.24
CA PHE A 118 -13.88 5.57 -7.86
C PHE A 118 -15.17 6.40 -7.82
N PHE A 119 -15.33 7.37 -8.73
CA PHE A 119 -16.53 8.19 -8.81
C PHE A 119 -17.75 7.47 -9.38
N LEU A 120 -17.60 6.48 -10.26
CA LEU A 120 -18.72 5.66 -10.73
C LEU A 120 -19.41 4.94 -9.57
N ARG A 121 -18.64 4.47 -8.60
CA ARG A 121 -19.17 3.81 -7.39
C ARG A 121 -19.75 4.79 -6.37
N ARG A 122 -19.33 6.06 -6.40
CA ARG A 122 -19.83 7.13 -5.51
C ARG A 122 -19.96 8.47 -6.24
N PRO A 123 -20.98 8.64 -7.11
CA PRO A 123 -21.07 9.82 -7.98
C PRO A 123 -21.17 11.15 -7.24
N GLY A 124 -21.83 11.16 -6.08
CA GLY A 124 -21.99 12.36 -5.25
C GLY A 124 -20.68 12.94 -4.70
N LEU A 125 -19.55 12.22 -4.81
CA LEU A 125 -18.26 12.71 -4.35
C LEU A 125 -17.56 13.63 -5.36
N LYS A 126 -18.02 13.70 -6.63
CA LYS A 126 -17.41 14.57 -7.64
C LYS A 126 -17.46 16.06 -7.29
N SER A 127 -18.46 16.48 -6.53
CA SER A 127 -18.67 17.88 -6.11
C SER A 127 -18.17 18.18 -4.69
N VAL A 128 -17.58 17.20 -4.00
CA VAL A 128 -17.12 17.37 -2.62
C VAL A 128 -15.72 18.00 -2.61
N ALA A 129 -15.52 19.00 -1.75
CA ALA A 129 -14.24 19.65 -1.61
C ALA A 129 -13.19 18.74 -0.95
N TYR A 130 -11.95 18.81 -1.44
CA TYR A 130 -10.80 18.05 -0.93
C TYR A 130 -9.58 18.94 -0.62
N GLY A 131 -9.80 20.26 -0.60
CA GLY A 131 -8.78 21.27 -0.33
C GLY A 131 -7.70 21.36 -1.41
N ASN A 132 -6.65 22.12 -1.12
CA ASN A 132 -5.52 22.29 -2.04
C ASN A 132 -4.59 21.06 -1.98
N ILE A 133 -4.30 20.48 -3.15
CA ILE A 133 -3.41 19.32 -3.33
C ILE A 133 -2.13 19.64 -4.12
N SER A 134 -1.88 20.92 -4.45
CA SER A 134 -0.78 21.34 -5.33
C SER A 134 0.58 20.84 -4.83
N GLU A 135 0.84 20.93 -3.52
CA GLU A 135 2.09 20.43 -2.92
C GLU A 135 2.29 18.91 -3.11
N ARG A 136 1.20 18.13 -3.22
CA ARG A 136 1.26 16.67 -3.45
C ARG A 136 1.43 16.34 -4.92
N VAL A 137 0.76 17.09 -5.79
CA VAL A 137 0.95 16.99 -7.26
C VAL A 137 2.39 17.36 -7.64
N GLU A 138 2.94 18.43 -7.08
CA GLU A 138 4.33 18.84 -7.32
C GLU A 138 5.34 17.84 -6.77
N LEU A 139 5.09 17.29 -5.58
CA LEU A 139 5.90 16.22 -5.02
C LEU A 139 5.95 15.01 -5.96
N ARG A 140 4.80 14.54 -6.46
CA ARG A 140 4.72 13.41 -7.39
C ARG A 140 5.53 13.66 -8.66
N LYS A 141 5.45 14.89 -9.21
CA LYS A 141 6.25 15.32 -10.37
C LYS A 141 7.75 15.32 -10.06
N ARG A 142 8.16 15.92 -8.93
CA ARG A 142 9.57 16.02 -8.51
C ARG A 142 10.21 14.66 -8.31
N LEU A 143 9.47 13.68 -7.78
CA LEU A 143 9.95 12.32 -7.56
C LEU A 143 9.97 11.47 -8.85
N GLY A 144 9.43 11.97 -9.98
CA GLY A 144 9.39 11.21 -11.23
C GLY A 144 8.57 9.92 -11.13
N CYS A 145 7.50 9.93 -10.34
CA CYS A 145 6.71 8.73 -10.06
C CYS A 145 6.01 8.19 -11.32
N LYS A 146 5.80 6.89 -11.35
CA LYS A 146 5.07 6.16 -12.40
C LYS A 146 3.56 6.48 -12.38
N SER A 147 2.87 6.07 -13.44
CA SER A 147 1.41 6.15 -13.55
C SER A 147 0.72 5.10 -12.68
N PHE A 148 -0.57 5.30 -12.43
CA PHE A 148 -1.40 4.31 -11.74
C PHE A 148 -1.59 3.03 -12.58
N GLN A 149 -1.68 3.14 -13.92
CA GLN A 149 -1.64 1.98 -14.81
C GLN A 149 -0.39 1.13 -14.56
N TRP A 150 0.80 1.75 -14.46
CA TRP A 150 2.03 1.00 -14.16
C TRP A 150 1.93 0.24 -12.82
N TYR A 151 1.29 0.84 -11.81
CA TYR A 151 1.04 0.18 -10.53
C TYR A 151 0.12 -1.04 -10.70
N LEU A 152 -0.97 -0.93 -11.47
CA LEU A 152 -1.84 -2.07 -11.75
C LEU A 152 -1.08 -3.17 -12.49
N ASP A 153 -0.33 -2.83 -13.53
CA ASP A 153 0.40 -3.82 -14.34
C ASP A 153 1.51 -4.56 -13.58
N ASN A 154 2.19 -3.88 -12.65
CA ASN A 154 3.45 -4.36 -12.07
C ASN A 154 3.38 -4.67 -10.57
N VAL A 155 2.39 -4.14 -9.87
CA VAL A 155 2.27 -4.25 -8.41
C VAL A 155 0.99 -4.96 -7.99
N PHE A 156 -0.14 -4.69 -8.66
CA PHE A 156 -1.41 -5.32 -8.32
C PHE A 156 -2.24 -5.76 -9.55
N PRO A 157 -1.70 -6.64 -10.42
CA PRO A 157 -2.37 -7.04 -11.66
C PRO A 157 -3.65 -7.84 -11.43
N GLU A 158 -3.78 -8.49 -10.27
CA GLU A 158 -4.96 -9.27 -9.91
C GLU A 158 -6.19 -8.37 -9.66
N LEU A 159 -6.00 -7.08 -9.40
CA LEU A 159 -7.10 -6.14 -9.20
C LEU A 159 -7.92 -5.97 -10.48
N GLU A 160 -7.27 -5.79 -11.63
CA GLU A 160 -7.95 -5.65 -12.92
C GLU A 160 -8.63 -6.95 -13.36
N ALA A 161 -8.00 -8.11 -13.11
CA ALA A 161 -8.58 -9.42 -13.42
C ALA A 161 -9.92 -9.67 -12.71
N SER A 162 -10.17 -9.00 -11.58
CA SER A 162 -11.41 -9.11 -10.83
C SER A 162 -12.58 -8.28 -11.38
N GLU A 163 -12.32 -7.26 -12.20
CA GLU A 163 -13.36 -6.41 -12.80
C GLU A 163 -13.94 -6.99 -14.10
N GLY A 164 -13.18 -7.83 -14.83
CA GLY A 164 -13.66 -8.56 -16.02
C GLY A 164 -14.46 -9.84 -15.73
N SER A 165 -14.62 -10.20 -14.46
CA SER A 165 -15.33 -11.41 -14.00
C SER A 165 -16.72 -11.12 -13.40
N ARG A 166 -17.29 -9.94 -13.64
CA ARG A 166 -18.65 -9.57 -13.19
C ARG A 166 -19.52 -9.09 -14.32
#